data_AF-A0A645ATJ9-F1
#
_entry.id   AF-A0A645ATJ9-F1
#
_cell.length_a   1.000
_cell.length_b   1.000
_cell.length_c   1.000
_cell.angle_alpha   90.00
_cell.angle_beta   90.00
_cell.angle_gamma   90.00
#
_symmetry.space_group_name_H-M   'P 1'
#
loop_
_entity.id
_entity.type
_entity.pdbx_description
1 polymer ?
#
loop_
_entity_poly.entity_id
_entity_poly.type
_entity_poly.pdbx_seq_one_letter_code
_entity_poly.pdbx_strand_id
1 'polypeptide(L)'
;MEGPFTVTEARDNIVSKIDNYMAFDVYRDVIEEHEGIILYKEDFFTYAKEHPFGVVKNGQMELIVRDPIAINENDEIVCVAGVSENSELYVLKGNVDTLLNSSLQIAEYCSAKAPDKYKPLLFNCISRAMYMENRFEEELSNIQSKLKYPVEGALSIGEISSQKNGELVIHNKSTILGLLSE
;
A
#
# COMPACT_ATOMS: atom_id res chain seq x y z
N MET A 1 -0.35 12.95 7.35
CA MET A 1 -0.34 13.00 5.87
C MET A 1 0.18 14.38 5.52
N GLU A 2 1.13 14.46 4.60
CA GLU A 2 1.72 15.72 4.13
C GLU A 2 1.49 15.87 2.62
N GLY A 3 1.23 17.10 2.15
CA GLY A 3 0.93 17.42 0.75
C GLY A 3 -0.32 18.29 0.57
N PRO A 4 -0.83 18.46 -0.68
CA PRO A 4 -0.35 17.80 -1.89
C PRO A 4 0.98 18.37 -2.37
N PHE A 5 1.85 17.48 -2.83
CA PHE A 5 3.00 17.78 -3.67
C PHE A 5 2.70 17.44 -5.12
N THR A 6 3.46 17.97 -6.06
CA THR A 6 3.37 17.64 -7.48
C THR A 6 4.51 16.73 -7.91
N VAL A 7 4.20 15.60 -8.53
CA VAL A 7 5.22 14.77 -9.19
C VAL A 7 5.67 15.48 -10.48
N THR A 8 6.82 16.16 -10.44
CA THR A 8 7.31 16.96 -11.56
C THR A 8 8.16 16.17 -12.54
N GLU A 9 8.76 15.05 -12.11
CA GLU A 9 9.51 14.16 -13.00
C GLU A 9 9.42 12.71 -12.50
N ALA A 10 8.94 11.80 -13.35
CA ALA A 10 8.80 10.39 -13.05
C ALA A 10 8.82 9.53 -14.31
N ARG A 11 9.45 8.36 -14.22
CA ARG A 11 9.52 7.40 -15.32
C ARG A 11 9.26 5.99 -14.79
N ASP A 12 8.30 5.30 -15.40
CA ASP A 12 7.86 3.98 -14.97
C ASP A 12 7.46 4.00 -13.48
N ASN A 13 8.22 3.32 -12.63
CA ASN A 13 8.05 3.26 -11.17
C ASN A 13 9.06 4.11 -10.40
N ILE A 14 9.77 5.02 -11.07
CA ILE A 14 10.80 5.87 -10.47
C ILE A 14 10.27 7.30 -10.39
N VAL A 15 10.23 7.84 -9.18
CA VAL A 15 9.90 9.25 -8.91
C VAL A 15 11.22 10.00 -8.73
N SER A 16 11.51 10.90 -9.66
CA SER A 16 12.81 11.60 -9.70
C SER A 16 12.72 12.97 -9.05
N LYS A 17 11.63 13.71 -9.32
CA LYS A 17 11.40 15.03 -8.72
C LYS A 17 9.98 15.23 -8.21
N ILE A 18 9.90 15.89 -7.06
CA ILE A 18 8.68 16.34 -6.40
C ILE A 18 8.81 17.85 -6.20
N ASP A 19 7.83 18.64 -6.66
CA ASP A 19 7.86 20.12 -6.65
C ASP A 19 9.15 20.73 -7.23
N ASN A 20 9.74 20.10 -8.24
CA ASN A 20 11.03 20.43 -8.87
C ASN A 20 12.28 20.21 -8.00
N TYR A 21 12.13 19.61 -6.81
CA TYR A 21 13.24 19.16 -5.96
C TYR A 21 13.46 17.65 -6.10
N MET A 22 14.62 17.15 -5.68
CA MET A 22 14.89 15.71 -5.69
C MET A 22 13.88 14.98 -4.82
N ALA A 23 13.30 13.90 -5.33
CA ALA A 23 12.22 13.19 -4.66
C ALA A 23 12.62 12.70 -3.26
N PHE A 24 13.85 12.18 -3.11
CA PHE A 24 14.35 11.74 -1.81
C PHE A 24 14.53 12.88 -0.81
N ASP A 25 14.95 14.07 -1.26
CA ASP A 25 15.11 15.22 -0.36
C ASP A 25 13.76 15.67 0.21
N VAL A 26 12.74 15.81 -0.65
CA VAL A 26 11.38 16.16 -0.22
C VAL A 26 10.83 15.10 0.73
N TYR A 27 10.99 13.83 0.38
CA TYR A 27 10.55 12.74 1.24
C TYR A 27 11.25 12.74 2.59
N ARG A 28 12.58 12.89 2.60
CA ARG A 28 13.41 12.96 3.80
C ARG A 28 12.91 14.07 4.72
N ASP A 29 12.73 15.28 4.21
CA ASP A 29 12.30 16.42 5.02
C ASP A 29 10.96 16.12 5.74
N VAL A 30 10.01 15.50 5.03
CA VAL A 30 8.72 15.10 5.62
C VAL A 30 8.89 14.04 6.72
N ILE A 31 9.71 13.01 6.49
CA ILE A 31 9.92 11.95 7.49
C ILE A 31 10.67 12.49 8.70
N GLU A 32 11.72 13.28 8.50
CA GLU A 32 12.50 13.87 9.59
C GLU A 32 11.64 14.79 10.47
N GLU A 33 10.74 15.58 9.86
CA GLU A 33 9.79 16.42 10.59
C GLU A 33 8.75 15.60 11.35
N HIS A 34 8.16 14.58 10.74
CA HIS A 34 7.05 13.82 11.33
C HIS A 34 7.51 12.84 12.41
N GLU A 35 8.68 12.22 12.22
CA GLU A 35 9.20 11.18 13.11
C GLU A 35 10.29 11.69 14.07
N GLY A 36 10.82 12.90 13.85
CA GLY A 36 11.88 13.49 14.70
C GLY A 36 13.21 12.74 14.61
N ILE A 37 13.54 12.23 13.41
CA ILE A 37 14.74 11.43 13.13
C ILE A 37 15.61 12.10 12.05
N ILE A 38 16.76 11.52 11.75
CA ILE A 38 17.56 11.85 10.55
C ILE A 38 17.49 10.63 9.62
N LEU A 39 17.00 10.81 8.39
CA LEU A 39 16.78 9.70 7.47
C LEU A 39 17.95 9.58 6.49
N TYR A 40 18.72 8.50 6.67
CA TYR A 40 19.75 8.09 5.72
C TYR A 40 19.16 7.17 4.63
N LYS A 41 19.84 7.09 3.48
CA LYS A 41 19.38 6.27 2.35
C LYS A 41 19.36 4.78 2.71
N GLU A 42 20.30 4.35 3.54
CA GLU A 42 20.45 2.98 4.02
C GLU A 42 19.25 2.54 4.88
N ASP A 43 18.64 3.49 5.57
CA ASP A 43 17.48 3.26 6.45
C ASP A 43 16.15 3.50 5.73
N PHE A 44 16.17 3.92 4.46
CA PHE A 44 14.98 4.37 3.73
C PHE A 44 13.81 3.41 3.84
N PHE A 45 14.03 2.11 3.57
CA PHE A 45 12.97 1.12 3.57
C PHE A 45 12.30 0.93 4.95
N THR A 46 13.07 1.10 6.02
CA THR A 46 12.60 0.97 7.41
C THR A 46 11.49 1.96 7.71
N TYR A 47 11.60 3.19 7.19
CA TYR A 47 10.59 4.23 7.37
C TYR A 47 9.56 4.21 6.23
N ALA A 48 10.00 3.94 5.00
CA ALA A 48 9.14 3.89 3.82
C ALA A 48 7.98 2.90 3.93
N LYS A 49 8.18 1.77 4.63
CA LYS A 49 7.10 0.80 4.89
C LYS A 49 5.94 1.41 5.69
N GLU A 50 6.18 2.42 6.50
CA GLU A 50 5.18 3.12 7.32
C GLU A 50 4.61 4.36 6.63
N HIS A 51 5.36 4.93 5.68
CA HIS A 51 5.03 6.17 4.99
C HIS A 51 4.96 6.00 3.48
N PRO A 52 3.96 5.25 2.97
CA PRO A 52 3.79 5.08 1.54
C PRO A 52 3.30 6.38 0.90
N PHE A 53 3.39 6.45 -0.42
CA PHE A 53 2.80 7.54 -1.18
C PHE A 53 1.30 7.30 -1.40
N GLY A 54 0.53 8.37 -1.30
CA GLY A 54 -0.83 8.46 -1.83
C GLY A 54 -0.82 9.28 -3.10
N VAL A 55 -1.22 8.69 -4.22
CA VAL A 55 -1.19 9.34 -5.54
C VAL A 55 -2.61 9.58 -6.02
N VAL A 56 -2.91 10.83 -6.38
CA VAL A 56 -4.18 11.24 -6.98
C VAL A 56 -3.90 11.75 -8.39
N LYS A 57 -4.44 11.05 -9.38
CA LYS A 57 -4.31 11.44 -10.79
C LYS A 57 -5.37 12.48 -11.13
N ASN A 58 -5.02 13.49 -11.92
CA ASN A 58 -5.93 14.58 -12.32
C ASN A 58 -7.29 14.05 -12.80
N GLY A 59 -8.36 14.49 -12.13
CA GLY A 59 -9.74 14.10 -12.44
C GLY A 59 -10.21 12.77 -11.82
N GLN A 60 -9.35 12.05 -11.09
CA GLN A 60 -9.76 10.89 -10.28
C GLN A 60 -10.06 11.34 -8.85
N MET A 61 -11.12 10.78 -8.25
CA MET A 61 -11.45 11.03 -6.84
C MET A 61 -10.71 10.11 -5.87
N GLU A 62 -10.08 9.05 -6.37
CA GLU A 62 -9.55 7.98 -5.53
C GLU A 62 -8.03 8.09 -5.41
N LEU A 63 -7.56 8.05 -4.17
CA LEU A 63 -6.15 8.03 -3.83
C LEU A 63 -5.63 6.59 -3.95
N ILE A 64 -4.56 6.41 -4.70
CA ILE A 64 -3.92 5.11 -4.91
C ILE A 64 -2.63 5.05 -4.09
N VAL A 65 -2.50 4.02 -3.26
CA VAL A 65 -1.30 3.80 -2.45
C VAL A 65 -0.16 3.23 -3.32
N ARG A 66 1.04 3.78 -3.16
CA ARG A 66 2.28 3.35 -3.80
C ARG A 66 3.34 3.14 -2.74
N ASP A 67 3.92 1.95 -2.67
CA ASP A 67 4.98 1.66 -1.72
C ASP A 67 6.34 2.07 -2.31
N PRO A 68 7.02 3.08 -1.73
CA PRO A 68 8.43 3.31 -2.02
C PRO A 68 9.28 2.22 -1.36
N ILE A 69 10.25 1.68 -2.10
CA ILE A 69 11.03 0.51 -1.67
C ILE A 69 12.54 0.73 -1.67
N ALA A 70 13.07 1.68 -2.44
CA ALA A 70 14.49 1.96 -2.49
C ALA A 70 14.77 3.39 -2.97
N ILE A 71 15.97 3.87 -2.64
CA ILE A 71 16.62 5.00 -3.31
C ILE A 71 17.65 4.44 -4.28
N ASN A 72 17.64 4.88 -5.53
CA ASN A 72 18.65 4.47 -6.51
C ASN A 72 19.91 5.36 -6.43
N GLU A 73 20.88 5.11 -7.31
CA GLU A 73 22.18 5.83 -7.35
C GLU A 73 22.06 7.32 -7.70
N ASN A 74 20.91 7.75 -8.23
CA ASN A 74 20.63 9.14 -8.64
C ASN A 74 19.75 9.90 -7.63
N ASP A 75 19.51 9.34 -6.44
CA ASP A 75 18.66 9.92 -5.39
C ASP A 75 17.17 10.00 -5.76
N GLU A 76 16.76 9.11 -6.65
CA GLU A 76 15.38 8.94 -7.08
C GLU A 76 14.71 7.82 -6.26
N ILE A 77 13.41 7.97 -6.01
CA ILE A 77 12.64 7.00 -5.24
C ILE A 77 12.06 5.94 -6.18
N VAL A 78 12.39 4.68 -5.93
CA VAL A 78 11.83 3.53 -6.63
C VAL A 78 10.60 3.01 -5.88
N CYS A 79 9.46 2.94 -6.57
CA CYS A 79 8.21 2.40 -6.07
C CYS A 79 7.93 0.98 -6.59
N VAL A 80 7.05 0.23 -5.93
CA VAL A 80 6.57 -1.08 -6.42
C VAL A 80 5.83 -0.96 -7.76
N ALA A 81 5.05 0.11 -7.93
CA ALA A 81 4.22 0.36 -9.10
C ALA A 81 4.39 1.80 -9.60
N GLY A 82 3.94 2.04 -10.83
CA GLY A 82 4.13 3.32 -11.52
C GLY A 82 3.47 4.51 -10.83
N VAL A 83 4.14 5.66 -10.87
CA VAL A 83 3.66 6.96 -10.42
C VAL A 83 3.66 7.90 -11.63
N SER A 84 2.55 8.57 -11.91
CA SER A 84 2.42 9.41 -13.09
C SER A 84 2.98 10.81 -12.86
N GLU A 85 3.67 11.38 -13.85
CA GLU A 85 3.99 12.81 -13.83
C GLU A 85 2.71 13.67 -13.77
N ASN A 86 2.82 14.84 -13.15
CA ASN A 86 1.74 15.80 -12.92
C ASN A 86 0.58 15.27 -12.05
N SER A 87 0.77 14.13 -11.36
CA SER A 87 -0.16 13.71 -10.31
C SER A 87 0.10 14.46 -9.01
N GLU A 88 -0.96 14.64 -8.22
CA GLU A 88 -0.82 15.03 -6.82
C GLU A 88 -0.30 13.83 -6.02
N LEU A 89 0.66 14.09 -5.14
CA LEU A 89 1.30 13.10 -4.30
C LEU A 89 1.25 13.55 -2.84
N TYR A 90 0.96 12.60 -1.96
CA TYR A 90 0.95 12.78 -0.52
C TYR A 90 1.89 11.77 0.12
N VAL A 91 2.60 12.20 1.17
CA VAL A 91 3.29 11.26 2.07
C VAL A 91 2.29 10.84 3.15
N LEU A 92 1.93 9.57 3.17
CA LEU A 92 0.96 9.01 4.11
C LEU A 92 1.66 8.58 5.41
N LYS A 93 0.86 8.29 6.44
CA LYS A 93 1.28 7.50 7.61
C LYS A 93 0.33 6.32 7.72
N GLY A 94 0.87 5.11 7.76
CA GLY A 94 0.12 3.90 7.97
C GLY A 94 -0.57 3.90 9.33
N ASN A 95 -1.66 3.16 9.46
CA ASN A 95 -2.36 2.97 10.72
C ASN A 95 -2.74 1.49 10.85
N VAL A 96 -2.05 0.77 11.74
CA VAL A 96 -2.23 -0.69 11.90
C VAL A 96 -3.67 -1.04 12.27
N ASP A 97 -4.32 -0.26 13.12
CA ASP A 97 -5.70 -0.54 13.54
C ASP A 97 -6.69 -0.38 12.38
N THR A 98 -6.44 0.58 11.48
CA THR A 98 -7.23 0.78 10.26
C THR A 98 -7.05 -0.40 9.31
N LEU A 99 -5.83 -0.90 9.17
CA LEU A 99 -5.54 -2.11 8.40
C LEU A 99 -6.29 -3.32 9.01
N LEU A 100 -6.13 -3.59 10.30
CA LEU A 100 -6.82 -4.69 10.98
C LEU A 100 -8.35 -4.59 10.84
N ASN A 101 -8.92 -3.40 11.02
CA ASN A 101 -10.35 -3.18 10.82
C ASN A 101 -10.79 -3.45 9.37
N SER A 102 -10.01 -3.04 8.37
CA SER A 102 -10.33 -3.33 6.96
C SER A 102 -10.34 -4.84 6.65
N SER A 103 -9.41 -5.60 7.26
CA SER A 103 -9.36 -7.06 7.08
C SER A 103 -10.58 -7.77 7.69
N LEU A 104 -11.02 -7.32 8.86
CA LEU A 104 -12.23 -7.78 9.53
C LEU A 104 -13.47 -7.51 8.69
N GLN A 105 -13.59 -6.30 8.13
CA GLN A 105 -14.73 -5.93 7.28
C GLN A 105 -14.83 -6.82 6.04
N ILE A 106 -13.70 -7.12 5.38
CA ILE A 106 -13.67 -8.02 4.22
C ILE A 106 -14.06 -9.45 4.62
N ALA A 107 -13.56 -9.94 5.76
CA ALA A 107 -13.88 -11.27 6.27
C ALA A 107 -15.36 -11.41 6.64
N GLU A 108 -15.94 -10.40 7.31
CA GLU A 108 -17.37 -10.34 7.65
C GLU A 108 -18.24 -10.28 6.39
N TYR A 109 -17.87 -9.45 5.42
CA TYR A 109 -18.55 -9.36 4.14
C TYR A 109 -18.57 -10.70 3.40
N CYS A 110 -17.42 -11.40 3.35
CA CYS A 110 -17.32 -12.70 2.71
C CYS A 110 -18.15 -13.75 3.46
N SER A 111 -18.02 -13.80 4.79
CA SER A 111 -18.76 -14.74 5.64
C SER A 111 -20.27 -14.61 5.47
N ALA A 112 -20.79 -13.37 5.41
CA ALA A 112 -22.22 -13.10 5.21
C ALA A 112 -22.75 -13.54 3.83
N LYS A 113 -21.87 -13.73 2.85
CA LYS A 113 -22.20 -14.14 1.47
C LYS A 113 -21.67 -15.53 1.12
N ALA A 114 -21.16 -16.27 2.10
CA ALA A 114 -20.51 -17.53 1.86
C ALA A 114 -21.54 -18.59 1.42
N PRO A 115 -21.25 -19.40 0.38
CA PRO A 115 -22.05 -20.57 0.07
C PRO A 115 -21.86 -21.67 1.13
N ASP A 116 -22.62 -22.76 1.07
CA ASP A 116 -22.55 -23.84 2.07
C ASP A 116 -21.17 -24.53 2.13
N LYS A 117 -20.54 -24.67 0.96
CA LYS A 117 -19.20 -25.23 0.78
C LYS A 117 -18.36 -24.27 -0.06
N TYR A 118 -17.20 -23.92 0.45
CA TYR A 118 -16.25 -23.05 -0.22
C TYR A 118 -14.83 -23.29 0.29
N LYS A 119 -13.88 -22.83 -0.51
CA LYS A 119 -12.49 -22.65 -0.12
C LYS A 119 -12.16 -21.15 -0.01
N PRO A 120 -11.83 -20.63 1.18
CA PRO A 120 -11.35 -19.27 1.32
C PRO A 120 -9.88 -19.16 0.85
N LEU A 121 -9.61 -18.23 -0.07
CA LEU A 121 -8.27 -17.87 -0.51
C LEU A 121 -7.96 -16.42 -0.15
N LEU A 122 -6.83 -16.21 0.52
CA LEU A 122 -6.32 -14.90 0.93
C LEU A 122 -5.06 -14.53 0.13
N PHE A 123 -5.10 -13.38 -0.53
CA PHE A 123 -3.92 -12.74 -1.10
C PHE A 123 -3.68 -11.45 -0.34
N ASN A 124 -2.55 -11.36 0.33
CA ASN A 124 -2.29 -10.26 1.24
C ASN A 124 -0.94 -9.62 0.90
N CYS A 125 -0.92 -8.30 0.77
CA CYS A 125 0.28 -7.62 0.31
C CYS A 125 1.44 -7.78 1.32
N ILE A 126 2.59 -8.25 0.86
CA ILE A 126 3.78 -8.50 1.66
C ILE A 126 4.25 -7.24 2.38
N SER A 127 4.14 -6.07 1.75
CA SER A 127 4.51 -4.80 2.38
C SER A 127 3.58 -4.46 3.55
N ARG A 128 2.32 -4.90 3.51
CA ARG A 128 1.35 -4.76 4.61
C ARG A 128 1.77 -5.64 5.79
N ALA A 129 2.12 -6.89 5.52
CA ALA A 129 2.66 -7.81 6.53
C ALA A 129 3.96 -7.26 7.17
N MET A 130 4.90 -6.77 6.34
CA MET A 130 6.15 -6.15 6.81
C MET A 130 5.94 -4.90 7.66
N TYR A 131 4.87 -4.15 7.42
CA TYR A 131 4.51 -2.99 8.23
C TYR A 131 3.86 -3.37 9.56
N MET A 132 3.00 -4.40 9.56
CA MET A 132 2.31 -4.84 10.78
C MET A 132 3.18 -5.72 11.68
N GLU A 133 4.26 -6.30 11.13
CA GLU A 133 5.21 -7.14 11.86
C GLU A 133 4.47 -8.20 12.71
N ASN A 134 4.66 -8.22 14.03
CA ASN A 134 4.01 -9.16 14.94
C ASN A 134 2.48 -9.06 14.94
N ARG A 135 1.91 -7.93 14.53
CA ARG A 135 0.45 -7.73 14.41
C ARG A 135 -0.12 -8.38 13.15
N PHE A 136 0.71 -8.86 12.23
CA PHE A 136 0.23 -9.60 11.05
C PHE A 136 -0.48 -10.91 11.44
N GLU A 137 -0.01 -11.61 12.48
CA GLU A 137 -0.68 -12.82 12.98
C GLU A 137 -2.07 -12.53 13.56
N GLU A 138 -2.26 -11.32 14.13
CA GLU A 138 -3.57 -10.85 14.57
C GLU A 138 -4.51 -10.66 13.38
N GLU A 139 -4.02 -10.10 12.27
CA GLU A 139 -4.80 -9.99 11.03
C GLU A 139 -5.29 -11.36 10.54
N LEU A 140 -4.38 -12.33 10.43
CA LEU A 140 -4.72 -13.68 9.97
C LEU A 140 -5.74 -14.34 10.91
N SER A 141 -5.55 -14.22 12.21
CA SER A 141 -6.46 -14.73 13.24
C SER A 141 -7.85 -14.08 13.14
N ASN A 142 -7.89 -12.77 12.95
CA ASN A 142 -9.12 -12.00 12.78
C ASN A 142 -9.91 -12.47 11.56
N ILE A 143 -9.25 -12.63 10.41
CA ILE A 143 -9.89 -13.14 9.18
C ILE A 143 -10.42 -14.56 9.40
N GLN A 144 -9.57 -15.47 9.90
CA GLN A 144 -9.94 -16.87 10.12
C GLN A 144 -11.13 -17.01 11.08
N SER A 145 -11.21 -16.17 12.11
CA SER A 145 -12.29 -16.21 13.11
C SER A 145 -13.69 -16.00 12.52
N LYS A 146 -13.78 -15.39 11.33
CA LYS A 146 -15.05 -15.09 10.65
C LYS A 146 -15.45 -16.16 9.64
N LEU A 147 -14.58 -17.12 9.33
CA LEU A 147 -14.76 -18.09 8.25
C LEU A 147 -14.84 -19.52 8.80
N LYS A 148 -15.68 -20.34 8.15
CA LYS A 148 -15.95 -21.72 8.59
C LYS A 148 -14.82 -22.69 8.21
N TYR A 149 -14.24 -22.51 7.03
CA TYR A 149 -13.18 -23.36 6.50
C TYR A 149 -11.81 -22.69 6.68
N PRO A 150 -10.71 -23.47 6.70
CA PRO A 150 -9.35 -22.92 6.81
C PRO A 150 -9.04 -21.93 5.69
N VAL A 151 -8.48 -20.78 6.05
CA VAL A 151 -7.99 -19.78 5.11
C VAL A 151 -6.61 -20.23 4.62
N GLU A 152 -6.47 -20.32 3.30
CA GLU A 152 -5.20 -20.60 2.64
C GLU A 152 -4.85 -19.44 1.71
N GLY A 153 -3.57 -19.28 1.34
CA GLY A 153 -3.20 -18.08 0.58
C GLY A 153 -1.72 -17.89 0.33
N ALA A 154 -1.40 -16.69 -0.14
CA ALA A 154 -0.03 -16.25 -0.37
C ALA A 154 0.15 -14.77 0.00
N LEU A 155 1.38 -14.43 0.40
CA LEU A 155 1.83 -13.05 0.42
C LEU A 155 2.19 -12.63 -1.01
N SER A 156 1.50 -11.62 -1.52
CA SER A 156 1.67 -11.04 -2.86
C SER A 156 2.34 -9.67 -2.79
N ILE A 157 2.82 -9.12 -3.91
CA ILE A 157 3.31 -7.74 -3.94
C ILE A 157 2.37 -6.86 -4.76
N GLY A 158 1.42 -6.27 -4.04
CA GLY A 158 0.32 -5.53 -4.61
C GLY A 158 -0.72 -6.42 -5.30
N GLU A 159 -1.95 -5.93 -5.33
CA GLU A 159 -3.08 -6.62 -5.91
C GLU A 159 -3.64 -5.84 -7.10
N ILE A 160 -3.80 -6.50 -8.25
CA ILE A 160 -4.31 -5.86 -9.46
C ILE A 160 -5.84 -5.87 -9.42
N SER A 161 -6.45 -4.70 -9.55
CA SER A 161 -7.90 -4.56 -9.67
C SER A 161 -8.27 -3.53 -10.73
N SER A 162 -9.49 -3.61 -11.26
CA SER A 162 -10.01 -2.61 -12.21
C SER A 162 -10.74 -1.50 -11.46
N GLN A 163 -10.41 -0.25 -11.78
CA GLN A 163 -11.22 0.91 -11.39
C GLN A 163 -12.56 0.92 -12.13
N LYS A 164 -13.49 1.77 -11.68
CA LYS A 164 -14.83 1.95 -12.29
C LYS A 164 -14.78 2.33 -13.77
N ASN A 165 -13.70 2.96 -14.23
CA ASN A 165 -13.47 3.36 -15.62
C ASN A 165 -12.81 2.24 -16.46
N GLY A 166 -12.53 1.06 -15.88
CA GLY A 166 -11.86 -0.06 -16.55
C GLY A 166 -10.33 -0.02 -16.52
N GLU A 167 -9.70 1.01 -15.96
CA GLU A 167 -8.25 1.10 -15.79
C GLU A 167 -7.78 0.01 -14.81
N LEU A 168 -6.77 -0.76 -15.20
CA LEU A 168 -6.13 -1.73 -14.32
C LEU A 168 -5.11 -1.02 -13.44
N VAL A 169 -5.22 -1.22 -12.13
CA VAL A 169 -4.40 -0.57 -11.12
C VAL A 169 -3.83 -1.63 -10.19
N ILE A 170 -2.52 -1.54 -9.93
CA ILE A 170 -1.89 -2.27 -8.80
C ILE A 170 -2.23 -1.49 -7.54
N HIS A 171 -2.80 -2.14 -6.53
CA HIS A 171 -3.04 -1.57 -5.21
C HIS A 171 -1.96 -2.09 -4.25
N ASN A 172 -1.24 -1.18 -3.59
CA ASN A 172 -0.32 -1.55 -2.53
C ASN A 172 -1.04 -1.47 -1.17
N LYS A 173 -0.50 -2.18 -0.16
CA LYS A 173 -1.08 -2.31 1.19
C LYS A 173 -2.52 -2.88 1.24
N SER A 174 -2.98 -3.51 0.18
CA SER A 174 -4.29 -4.16 0.09
C SER A 174 -4.27 -5.62 0.57
N THR A 175 -5.47 -6.16 0.75
CA THR A 175 -5.74 -7.57 1.06
C THR A 175 -7.00 -8.00 0.29
N ILE A 176 -6.99 -9.20 -0.27
CA ILE A 176 -8.10 -9.78 -1.04
C ILE A 176 -8.45 -11.13 -0.44
N LEU A 177 -9.72 -11.30 -0.09
CA LEU A 177 -10.31 -12.57 0.31
C LEU A 177 -11.32 -13.01 -0.74
N GLY A 178 -11.08 -14.18 -1.34
CA GLY A 178 -11.98 -14.82 -2.28
C GLY A 178 -12.60 -16.09 -1.69
N LEU A 179 -13.85 -16.37 -2.01
CA LEU A 179 -14.52 -17.63 -1.70
C LEU A 179 -14.74 -18.41 -2.98
N LEU A 180 -14.05 -19.54 -3.15
CA LEU A 180 -14.29 -20.42 -4.29
C LEU A 180 -15.34 -21.44 -3.90
N SER A 181 -16.49 -21.39 -4.55
CA SER A 181 -17.50 -22.44 -4.44
C SER A 181 -16.98 -23.74 -5.05
N GLU A 182 -17.22 -24.85 -4.35
CA GLU A 182 -17.07 -26.19 -4.94
C GLU A 182 -18.24 -26.55 -5.85
#